data_AF-A0A5C6XGB3-F1
#
_entry.id   AF-A0A5C6XGB3-F1
#
_cell.length_a   1.000
_cell.length_b   1.000
_cell.length_c   1.000
_cell.angle_alpha   90.00
_cell.angle_beta   90.00
_cell.angle_gamma   90.00
#
_symmetry.space_group_name_H-M   'P 1'
#
loop_
_entity.id
_entity.type
_entity.pdbx_description
1 polymer ?
#
loop_
_entity_poly.entity_id
_entity_poly.type
_entity_poly.pdbx_seq_one_letter_code
_entity_poly.pdbx_strand_id
1 'polypeptide(L)'
;MKEIVYDSFKTTLKEVQFLSNIIKKEKASKDELQKGLTKARDLLFSSYSSLNILDEAVTNYVSAGYKMVFLEGNKKKKISKAEAKVIYSKLINLIKIELEEGIINPRTKIHSENELFLLFGITFYSAQVSEEIKEIDKTLKIAELNKNESKNIFLKYYNDVIKFIEDILLYGVFLIFDKPKVTVENGLLDLRPNRKKEYIQKWVDGTVEYMDIFRNKRTDHWAEIYNLKLGGEKIEDIEKLQIKLFNEFIKNTVDSEIEDIQELETSNKNELIKNHKELIENFFKGDTSKITIKRLKNIFGFSKSKEVLLEYDNLLRDKLILSDFIIYERGKSTYSTTFVAGFFMKYLDELKILSSTKRDTVSLLQKKENTFKTVITNKSKREYIYNILEHFGAINSERKSVLTERKKGVLRGVVEALMDNNILPQLGLHNLCIIIAKEINLELKSKLDYHDTAKNVHKEAKEYIKENPFN
;
A
#
# COMPACT_ATOMS: atom_id res chain seq x y z
N MET A 1 -29.63 -8.74 -14.09
CA MET A 1 -28.83 -7.50 -14.11
C MET A 1 -27.69 -7.60 -15.13
N LYS A 2 -27.98 -7.27 -16.39
CA LYS A 2 -27.00 -7.11 -17.49
C LYS A 2 -27.37 -5.95 -18.43
N GLU A 3 -28.64 -5.53 -18.48
CA GLU A 3 -29.13 -4.44 -19.33
C GLU A 3 -28.60 -3.06 -18.95
N ILE A 4 -28.56 -2.72 -17.66
CA ILE A 4 -28.09 -1.40 -17.21
C ILE A 4 -26.66 -1.06 -17.69
N VAL A 5 -25.77 -2.05 -17.81
CA VAL A 5 -24.41 -1.87 -18.34
C VAL A 5 -24.44 -1.60 -19.85
N TYR A 6 -25.32 -2.26 -20.59
CA TYR A 6 -25.45 -2.05 -22.03
C TYR A 6 -26.15 -0.72 -22.36
N ASP A 7 -27.17 -0.35 -21.58
CA ASP A 7 -27.93 0.89 -21.76
C ASP A 7 -27.09 2.12 -21.42
N SER A 8 -26.33 2.07 -20.32
CA SER A 8 -25.38 3.13 -19.98
C SER A 8 -24.26 3.22 -21.02
N PHE A 9 -23.73 2.08 -21.48
CA PHE A 9 -22.71 2.07 -22.53
C PHE A 9 -23.23 2.69 -23.83
N LYS A 10 -24.41 2.28 -24.30
CA LYS A 10 -25.02 2.83 -25.51
C LYS A 10 -25.28 4.33 -25.39
N THR A 11 -25.70 4.81 -24.23
CA THR A 11 -25.86 6.25 -23.97
C THR A 11 -24.53 6.97 -24.12
N THR A 12 -23.47 6.46 -23.50
CA THR A 12 -22.11 7.01 -23.63
C THR A 12 -21.60 7.00 -25.07
N LEU A 13 -21.82 5.93 -25.83
CA LEU A 13 -21.43 5.87 -27.25
C LEU A 13 -22.12 6.95 -28.08
N LYS A 14 -23.41 7.25 -27.84
CA LYS A 14 -24.11 8.34 -28.53
C LYS A 14 -23.50 9.70 -28.23
N GLU A 15 -23.05 9.93 -27.00
CA GLU A 15 -22.36 11.17 -26.66
C GLU A 15 -20.98 11.26 -27.32
N VAL A 16 -20.24 10.16 -27.36
CA VAL A 16 -18.97 10.07 -28.09
C VAL A 16 -19.16 10.36 -29.58
N GLN A 17 -20.20 9.79 -30.22
CA GLN A 17 -20.50 10.07 -31.62
C GLN A 17 -20.80 11.56 -31.85
N PHE A 18 -21.58 12.17 -30.96
CA PHE A 18 -21.87 13.60 -31.02
C PHE A 18 -20.57 14.44 -30.95
N LEU A 19 -19.66 14.12 -30.04
CA LEU A 19 -18.37 14.82 -29.95
C LEU A 19 -17.51 14.60 -31.20
N SER A 20 -17.45 13.35 -31.70
CA SER A 20 -16.70 12.99 -32.90
C SER A 20 -17.16 13.77 -34.13
N ASN A 21 -18.48 13.93 -34.29
CA ASN A 21 -19.07 14.69 -35.40
C ASN A 21 -18.62 16.16 -35.39
N ILE A 22 -18.45 16.77 -34.21
CA ILE A 22 -17.97 18.15 -34.10
C ILE A 22 -16.48 18.22 -34.45
N ILE A 23 -15.66 17.27 -33.98
CA ILE A 23 -14.21 17.24 -34.24
C ILE A 23 -13.90 17.06 -35.72
N LYS A 24 -14.63 16.17 -36.40
CA LYS A 24 -14.44 15.88 -37.83
C LYS A 24 -14.90 17.02 -38.74
N LYS A 25 -15.73 17.94 -38.25
CA LYS A 25 -16.23 19.07 -39.02
C LYS A 25 -15.12 20.11 -39.26
N GLU A 26 -14.52 20.10 -40.45
CA GLU A 26 -13.42 21.01 -40.83
C GLU A 26 -13.75 22.49 -40.58
N LYS A 27 -15.01 22.88 -40.81
CA LYS A 27 -15.51 24.25 -40.64
C LYS A 27 -16.40 24.42 -39.39
N ALA A 28 -16.15 23.68 -38.31
CA ALA A 28 -16.87 23.90 -37.05
C ALA A 28 -16.76 25.37 -36.59
N SER A 29 -17.85 25.93 -36.09
CA SER A 29 -17.85 27.28 -35.51
C SER A 29 -17.17 27.31 -34.14
N LYS A 30 -16.79 28.50 -33.65
CA LYS A 30 -16.25 28.66 -32.29
C LYS A 30 -17.24 28.13 -31.25
N ASP A 31 -18.53 28.48 -31.39
CA ASP A 31 -19.59 28.08 -30.47
C ASP A 31 -19.82 26.55 -30.49
N GLU A 32 -19.75 25.92 -31.67
CA GLU A 32 -19.85 24.46 -31.79
C GLU A 32 -18.70 23.76 -31.06
N LEU A 33 -17.48 24.28 -31.19
CA LEU A 33 -16.29 23.75 -30.52
C LEU A 33 -16.36 23.95 -28.99
N GLN A 34 -16.80 25.12 -28.53
CA GLN A 34 -16.98 25.41 -27.11
C GLN A 34 -18.09 24.55 -26.49
N LYS A 35 -19.18 24.31 -27.22
CA LYS A 35 -20.25 23.40 -26.81
C LYS A 35 -19.75 21.95 -26.74
N GLY A 36 -18.97 21.51 -27.72
CA GLY A 36 -18.31 20.20 -27.72
C GLY A 36 -17.37 20.03 -26.53
N LEU A 37 -16.52 21.03 -26.28
CA LEU A 37 -15.59 21.06 -25.14
C LEU A 37 -16.33 21.00 -23.81
N THR A 38 -17.38 21.81 -23.63
CA THR A 38 -18.19 21.80 -22.41
C THR A 38 -18.77 20.41 -22.17
N LYS A 39 -19.35 19.79 -23.20
CA LYS A 39 -19.92 18.44 -23.07
C LYS A 39 -18.85 17.37 -22.80
N ALA A 40 -17.68 17.46 -23.41
CA ALA A 40 -16.57 16.54 -23.14
C ALA A 40 -16.03 16.69 -21.71
N ARG A 41 -15.93 17.93 -21.22
CA ARG A 41 -15.59 18.24 -19.83
C ARG A 41 -16.61 17.65 -18.85
N ASP A 42 -17.90 17.90 -19.09
CA ASP A 42 -18.97 17.38 -18.24
C ASP A 42 -18.98 15.85 -18.22
N LEU A 43 -18.68 15.20 -19.35
CA LEU A 43 -18.54 13.75 -19.41
C LEU A 43 -17.46 13.20 -18.48
N LEU A 44 -16.30 13.87 -18.39
CA LEU A 44 -15.17 13.42 -17.58
C LEU A 44 -15.32 13.76 -16.09
N PHE A 45 -15.89 14.92 -15.76
CA PHE A 45 -15.85 15.47 -14.40
C PHE A 45 -17.19 15.47 -13.67
N SER A 46 -18.33 15.31 -14.34
CA SER A 46 -19.63 15.26 -13.68
C SER A 46 -19.89 13.87 -13.07
N SER A 47 -20.30 13.83 -11.80
CA SER A 47 -20.71 12.59 -11.12
C SER A 47 -21.96 11.95 -11.74
N TYR A 48 -22.75 12.71 -12.50
CA TYR A 48 -23.98 12.22 -13.15
C TYR A 48 -23.80 12.01 -14.65
N SER A 49 -22.57 12.06 -15.16
CA SER A 49 -22.34 11.84 -16.58
C SER A 49 -22.64 10.39 -16.98
N SER A 50 -23.01 10.16 -18.24
CA SER A 50 -23.22 8.80 -18.75
C SER A 50 -21.96 7.95 -18.64
N LEU A 51 -20.77 8.56 -18.73
CA LEU A 51 -19.48 7.90 -18.58
C LEU A 51 -19.24 7.44 -17.14
N ASN A 52 -19.52 8.28 -16.14
CA ASN A 52 -19.39 7.89 -14.74
C ASN A 52 -20.42 6.81 -14.36
N ILE A 53 -21.67 6.94 -14.84
CA ILE A 53 -22.71 5.92 -14.65
C ILE A 53 -22.30 4.58 -15.27
N LEU A 54 -21.66 4.60 -16.45
CA LEU A 54 -21.10 3.40 -17.07
C LEU A 54 -20.02 2.77 -16.20
N ASP A 55 -19.04 3.55 -15.75
CA ASP A 55 -17.96 3.04 -14.90
C ASP A 55 -18.50 2.43 -13.59
N GLU A 56 -19.46 3.11 -12.97
CA GLU A 56 -20.13 2.61 -11.77
C GLU A 56 -20.90 1.32 -12.07
N ALA A 57 -21.65 1.24 -13.17
CA ALA A 57 -22.37 0.03 -13.57
C ALA A 57 -21.41 -1.14 -13.83
N VAL A 58 -20.29 -0.91 -14.52
CA VAL A 58 -19.26 -1.93 -14.73
C VAL A 58 -18.65 -2.36 -13.39
N THR A 59 -18.31 -1.40 -12.53
CA THR A 59 -17.76 -1.68 -11.19
C THR A 59 -18.74 -2.43 -10.29
N ASN A 60 -20.03 -2.14 -10.38
CA ASN A 60 -21.05 -2.73 -9.55
C ASN A 60 -21.47 -4.13 -10.03
N TYR A 61 -21.51 -4.38 -11.34
CA TYR A 61 -22.07 -5.63 -11.89
C TYR A 61 -21.06 -6.57 -12.54
N VAL A 62 -19.91 -6.05 -12.98
CA VAL A 62 -18.95 -6.78 -13.78
C VAL A 62 -17.65 -6.97 -13.00
N SER A 63 -17.01 -5.88 -12.59
CA SER A 63 -15.76 -5.91 -11.84
C SER A 63 -15.99 -6.27 -10.36
N ALA A 64 -15.03 -6.98 -9.78
CA ALA A 64 -14.91 -7.17 -8.35
C ALA A 64 -13.59 -6.53 -7.95
N GLY A 65 -13.59 -5.25 -7.53
CA GLY A 65 -12.41 -4.40 -7.32
C GLY A 65 -11.10 -5.18 -7.19
N TYR A 66 -10.43 -5.40 -8.34
CA TYR A 66 -9.29 -6.31 -8.40
C TYR A 66 -8.08 -5.57 -7.86
N LYS A 67 -7.59 -6.00 -6.68
CA LYS A 67 -6.17 -5.87 -6.37
C LYS A 67 -5.50 -7.03 -7.10
N MET A 68 -4.91 -6.81 -8.28
CA MET A 68 -4.03 -7.81 -8.90
C MET A 68 -2.69 -7.86 -8.15
N VAL A 69 -2.70 -8.23 -6.88
CA VAL A 69 -1.48 -8.55 -6.14
C VAL A 69 -1.25 -10.05 -6.19
N PHE A 70 0.00 -10.47 -6.36
CA PHE A 70 0.49 -11.81 -6.06
C PHE A 70 0.44 -12.16 -4.54
N LEU A 71 -0.34 -11.41 -3.75
CA LEU A 71 -0.57 -11.59 -2.33
C LEU A 71 -2.08 -11.73 -2.13
N GLU A 72 -2.42 -12.83 -1.47
CA GLU A 72 -3.74 -13.42 -1.40
C GLU A 72 -4.81 -12.48 -0.83
N GLY A 73 -5.99 -12.59 -1.43
CA GLY A 73 -7.23 -11.99 -0.98
C GLY A 73 -8.28 -12.21 -2.06
N ASN A 74 -8.76 -13.45 -2.20
CA ASN A 74 -9.78 -13.82 -3.19
C ASN A 74 -11.09 -13.03 -2.92
N LYS A 75 -11.21 -11.80 -3.42
CA LYS A 75 -12.53 -11.18 -3.59
C LYS A 75 -13.31 -12.07 -4.56
N LYS A 76 -14.49 -12.53 -4.13
CA LYS A 76 -15.36 -13.34 -4.97
C LYS A 76 -15.70 -12.54 -6.23
N LYS A 77 -15.41 -13.11 -7.40
CA LYS A 77 -15.84 -12.54 -8.68
C LYS A 77 -17.35 -12.37 -8.65
N LYS A 78 -17.85 -11.17 -9.00
CA LYS A 78 -19.31 -10.90 -9.04
C LYS A 78 -20.01 -11.73 -10.12
N ILE A 79 -19.30 -12.04 -11.19
CA ILE A 79 -19.76 -12.87 -12.30
C ILE A 79 -18.69 -13.90 -12.71
N SER A 80 -19.11 -14.95 -13.41
CA SER A 80 -18.19 -15.95 -13.96
C SER A 80 -17.36 -15.39 -15.13
N LYS A 81 -16.24 -16.06 -15.45
CA LYS A 81 -15.41 -15.72 -16.62
C LYS A 81 -16.21 -15.79 -17.93
N ALA A 82 -17.07 -16.81 -18.08
CA ALA A 82 -17.88 -16.99 -19.26
C ALA A 82 -18.86 -15.82 -19.44
N GLU A 83 -19.49 -15.37 -18.35
CA GLU A 83 -20.40 -14.22 -18.39
C GLU A 83 -19.68 -12.92 -18.72
N ALA A 84 -18.50 -12.67 -18.12
CA ALA A 84 -17.71 -11.49 -18.42
C ALA A 84 -17.29 -11.45 -19.90
N LYS A 85 -16.94 -12.60 -20.48
CA LYS A 85 -16.63 -12.72 -21.91
C LYS A 85 -17.82 -12.39 -22.80
N VAL A 86 -19.02 -12.90 -22.45
CA VAL A 86 -20.26 -12.56 -23.18
C VAL A 86 -20.57 -11.06 -23.09
N ILE A 87 -20.39 -10.46 -21.91
CA ILE A 87 -20.57 -9.02 -21.71
C ILE A 87 -19.63 -8.23 -22.60
N TYR A 88 -18.34 -8.55 -22.56
CA TYR A 88 -17.33 -7.90 -23.38
C TYR A 88 -17.65 -7.97 -24.88
N SER A 89 -17.95 -9.17 -25.40
CA SER A 89 -18.31 -9.34 -26.81
C SER A 89 -19.52 -8.51 -27.23
N LYS A 90 -20.53 -8.39 -26.36
CA LYS A 90 -21.70 -7.54 -26.62
C LYS A 90 -21.34 -6.06 -26.62
N LEU A 91 -20.50 -5.59 -25.69
CA LEU A 91 -20.01 -4.20 -25.68
C LEU A 91 -19.22 -3.90 -26.96
N ILE A 92 -18.35 -4.81 -27.41
CA ILE A 92 -17.62 -4.62 -28.67
C ILE A 92 -18.56 -4.53 -29.87
N ASN A 93 -19.63 -5.34 -29.89
CA ASN A 93 -20.63 -5.24 -30.95
C ASN A 93 -21.39 -3.92 -30.91
N LEU A 94 -21.70 -3.39 -29.71
CA LEU A 94 -22.34 -2.07 -29.58
C LEU A 94 -21.46 -0.94 -30.11
N ILE A 95 -20.13 -1.00 -29.92
CA ILE A 95 -19.21 -0.03 -30.54
C ILE A 95 -19.39 -0.05 -32.06
N LYS A 96 -19.42 -1.23 -32.68
CA LYS A 96 -19.59 -1.37 -34.14
C LYS A 96 -20.93 -0.87 -34.66
N ILE A 97 -21.97 -0.92 -33.83
CA ILE A 97 -23.33 -0.52 -34.21
C ILE A 97 -23.54 0.98 -34.03
N GLU A 98 -23.04 1.54 -32.92
CA GLU A 98 -23.37 2.91 -32.49
C GLU A 98 -22.27 3.93 -32.82
N LEU A 99 -21.05 3.48 -33.14
CA LEU A 99 -19.91 4.35 -33.51
C LEU A 99 -19.32 3.99 -34.87
N GLU A 100 -18.79 5.00 -35.55
CA GLU A 100 -17.94 4.80 -36.72
C GLU A 100 -16.66 4.03 -36.36
N GLU A 101 -16.15 3.28 -37.34
CA GLU A 101 -14.96 2.45 -37.17
C GLU A 101 -13.73 3.29 -36.79
N GLY A 102 -12.95 2.77 -35.83
CA GLY A 102 -11.69 3.37 -35.39
C GLY A 102 -11.81 4.46 -34.32
N ILE A 103 -13.02 4.85 -33.89
CA ILE A 103 -13.19 5.85 -32.81
C ILE A 103 -12.77 5.29 -31.44
N ILE A 104 -13.26 4.10 -31.06
CA ILE A 104 -12.86 3.39 -29.84
C ILE A 104 -12.20 2.09 -30.25
N ASN A 105 -10.98 1.85 -29.76
CA ASN A 105 -10.21 0.65 -30.05
C ASN A 105 -9.95 -0.12 -28.75
N PRO A 106 -10.78 -1.12 -28.42
CA PRO A 106 -10.64 -1.88 -27.19
C PRO A 106 -9.24 -2.46 -27.04
N ARG A 107 -8.57 -2.09 -25.95
CA ARG A 107 -7.21 -2.53 -25.68
C ARG A 107 -7.21 -3.94 -25.12
N THR A 108 -6.40 -4.81 -25.73
CA THR A 108 -6.09 -6.16 -25.22
C THR A 108 -4.61 -6.35 -24.93
N LYS A 109 -3.84 -5.25 -25.08
CA LYS A 109 -2.39 -5.21 -24.84
C LYS A 109 -2.07 -4.06 -23.89
N ILE A 110 -1.10 -4.26 -23.01
CA ILE A 110 -0.55 -3.23 -22.13
C ILE A 110 0.88 -2.98 -22.55
N HIS A 111 1.20 -1.72 -22.89
CA HIS A 111 2.59 -1.26 -22.99
C HIS A 111 2.99 -0.66 -21.65
N SER A 112 4.14 -1.08 -21.13
CA SER A 112 4.70 -0.53 -19.89
C SER A 112 6.16 -0.16 -20.10
N GLU A 113 6.53 1.05 -19.68
CA GLU A 113 7.91 1.54 -19.72
C GLU A 113 8.78 0.89 -18.63
N ASN A 114 8.18 0.28 -17.60
CA ASN A 114 8.90 -0.21 -16.42
C ASN A 114 8.28 -1.49 -15.82
N GLU A 115 9.07 -2.55 -15.78
CA GLU A 115 8.70 -3.87 -15.26
C GLU A 115 8.27 -3.88 -13.79
N LEU A 116 8.72 -2.91 -12.97
CA LEU A 116 8.31 -2.77 -11.57
C LEU A 116 6.78 -2.57 -11.47
N PHE A 117 6.17 -1.84 -12.40
CA PHE A 117 4.72 -1.63 -12.42
C PHE A 117 3.94 -2.92 -12.68
N LEU A 118 4.52 -3.89 -13.38
CA LEU A 118 3.91 -5.19 -13.62
C LEU A 118 4.06 -6.13 -12.41
N LEU A 119 5.15 -5.98 -11.64
CA LEU A 119 5.49 -6.79 -10.45
C LEU A 119 4.76 -6.36 -9.18
N PHE A 120 4.53 -5.06 -8.96
CA PHE A 120 3.70 -4.53 -7.87
C PHE A 120 2.19 -4.71 -8.09
N GLY A 121 1.84 -5.35 -9.21
CA GLY A 121 0.50 -5.66 -9.61
C GLY A 121 -0.09 -4.59 -10.51
N ILE A 122 -0.99 -5.01 -11.39
CA ILE A 122 -1.94 -4.12 -12.08
C ILE A 122 -2.97 -3.68 -11.03
N THR A 123 -2.51 -3.08 -9.93
CA THR A 123 -3.26 -2.78 -8.72
C THR A 123 -3.88 -1.39 -8.73
N PHE A 124 -3.56 -0.58 -9.75
CA PHE A 124 -3.91 0.84 -9.79
C PHE A 124 -4.68 1.29 -11.03
N TYR A 125 -4.99 0.39 -11.96
CA TYR A 125 -5.70 0.79 -13.17
C TYR A 125 -7.21 0.61 -12.98
N SER A 126 -7.84 1.60 -12.33
CA SER A 126 -9.19 2.00 -12.72
C SER A 126 -9.07 2.93 -13.94
N ALA A 127 -10.15 3.10 -14.71
CA ALA A 127 -10.19 4.22 -15.63
C ALA A 127 -10.02 5.53 -14.82
N GLN A 128 -9.15 6.41 -15.29
CA GLN A 128 -8.87 7.69 -14.65
C GLN A 128 -8.68 8.77 -15.70
N VAL A 129 -9.14 9.98 -15.38
CA VAL A 129 -8.84 11.19 -16.14
C VAL A 129 -7.34 11.46 -16.04
N SER A 130 -6.68 11.79 -17.16
CA SER A 130 -5.25 12.06 -17.14
C SER A 130 -4.90 13.31 -16.33
N GLU A 131 -3.71 13.31 -15.70
CA GLU A 131 -3.23 14.47 -14.93
C GLU A 131 -3.11 15.73 -15.80
N GLU A 132 -2.76 15.57 -17.08
CA GLU A 132 -2.75 16.69 -18.04
C GLU A 132 -4.13 17.36 -18.13
N ILE A 133 -5.20 16.58 -18.28
CA ILE A 133 -6.56 17.11 -18.39
C ILE A 133 -7.02 17.72 -17.06
N LYS A 134 -6.68 17.10 -15.92
CA LYS A 134 -6.97 17.66 -14.59
C LYS A 134 -6.32 19.03 -14.39
N GLU A 135 -5.07 19.20 -14.80
CA GLU A 135 -4.39 20.49 -14.71
C GLU A 135 -4.99 21.53 -15.66
N ILE A 136 -5.35 21.13 -16.89
CA ILE A 136 -6.05 22.02 -17.81
C ILE A 136 -7.39 22.48 -17.21
N ASP A 137 -8.18 21.56 -16.63
CA ASP A 137 -9.51 21.85 -16.10
C ASP A 137 -9.52 22.94 -15.02
N LYS A 138 -8.54 22.92 -14.10
CA LYS A 138 -8.42 23.86 -12.97
C LYS A 138 -8.42 25.33 -13.40
N THR A 139 -7.90 25.62 -14.59
CA THR A 139 -7.73 26.99 -15.10
C THR A 139 -8.56 27.26 -16.36
N LEU A 140 -9.35 26.28 -16.81
CA LEU A 140 -10.07 26.34 -18.07
C LEU A 140 -11.23 27.35 -18.03
N LYS A 141 -11.16 28.36 -18.89
CA LYS A 141 -12.25 29.30 -19.13
C LYS A 141 -12.73 29.22 -20.58
N ILE A 142 -13.68 28.31 -20.81
CA ILE A 142 -14.15 27.96 -22.17
C ILE A 142 -14.58 29.19 -22.98
N ALA A 143 -15.31 30.14 -22.36
CA ALA A 143 -15.81 31.33 -23.04
C ALA A 143 -14.70 32.25 -23.59
N GLU A 144 -13.54 32.28 -22.93
CA GLU A 144 -12.40 33.15 -23.27
C GLU A 144 -11.55 32.58 -24.42
N LEU A 145 -11.70 31.29 -24.75
CA LEU A 145 -10.89 30.64 -25.78
C LEU A 145 -11.19 31.16 -27.19
N ASN A 146 -10.16 31.32 -28.00
CA ASN A 146 -10.32 31.52 -29.44
C ASN A 146 -10.66 30.19 -30.15
N LYS A 147 -10.96 30.26 -31.44
CA LYS A 147 -11.39 29.09 -32.23
C LYS A 147 -10.36 27.96 -32.25
N ASN A 148 -9.08 28.29 -32.42
CA ASN A 148 -8.01 27.30 -32.52
C ASN A 148 -7.72 26.66 -31.16
N GLU A 149 -7.70 27.47 -30.10
CA GLU A 149 -7.57 26.99 -28.71
C GLU A 149 -8.71 26.05 -28.34
N SER A 150 -9.96 26.44 -28.67
CA SER A 150 -11.15 25.62 -28.44
C SER A 150 -11.02 24.27 -29.13
N LYS A 151 -10.57 24.24 -30.39
CA LYS A 151 -10.36 23.00 -31.14
C LYS A 151 -9.29 22.11 -30.51
N ASN A 152 -8.14 22.68 -30.15
CA ASN A 152 -7.02 21.94 -29.59
C ASN A 152 -7.35 21.34 -28.23
N ILE A 153 -7.94 22.14 -27.33
CA ILE A 153 -8.33 21.68 -25.99
C ILE A 153 -9.47 20.67 -26.11
N PHE A 154 -10.46 20.90 -26.99
CA PHE A 154 -11.53 19.94 -27.23
C PHE A 154 -10.99 18.58 -27.70
N LEU A 155 -10.01 18.56 -28.60
CA LEU A 155 -9.38 17.31 -29.05
C LEU A 155 -8.70 16.57 -27.89
N LYS A 156 -8.02 17.28 -26.98
CA LYS A 156 -7.42 16.65 -25.79
C LYS A 156 -8.46 16.00 -24.88
N TYR A 157 -9.54 16.72 -24.56
CA TYR A 157 -10.64 16.20 -23.74
C TYR A 157 -11.32 15.00 -24.40
N TYR A 158 -11.58 15.08 -25.70
CA TYR A 158 -12.17 13.97 -26.45
C TYR A 158 -11.28 12.73 -26.42
N ASN A 159 -9.97 12.87 -26.64
CA ASN A 159 -9.04 11.75 -26.57
C ASN A 159 -9.01 11.11 -25.17
N ASP A 160 -9.11 11.92 -24.11
CA ASP A 160 -9.16 11.41 -22.74
C ASP A 160 -10.47 10.66 -22.46
N VAL A 161 -11.62 11.12 -22.98
CA VAL A 161 -12.89 10.38 -22.94
C VAL A 161 -12.75 9.01 -23.62
N ILE A 162 -12.18 8.95 -24.81
CA ILE A 162 -11.96 7.69 -25.53
C ILE A 162 -11.07 6.76 -24.69
N LYS A 163 -9.94 7.28 -24.21
CA LYS A 163 -8.98 6.52 -23.40
C LYS A 163 -9.63 5.96 -22.14
N PHE A 164 -10.45 6.77 -21.45
CA PHE A 164 -11.18 6.36 -20.25
C PHE A 164 -12.11 5.18 -20.55
N ILE A 165 -12.90 5.24 -21.63
CA ILE A 165 -13.78 4.15 -22.04
C ILE A 165 -12.98 2.88 -22.37
N GLU A 166 -11.87 3.01 -23.09
CA GLU A 166 -10.99 1.88 -23.38
C GLU A 166 -10.38 1.25 -22.11
N ASP A 167 -10.05 2.08 -21.10
CA ASP A 167 -9.57 1.60 -19.80
C ASP A 167 -10.68 0.86 -19.03
N ILE A 168 -11.94 1.32 -19.06
CA ILE A 168 -13.08 0.58 -18.50
C ILE A 168 -13.18 -0.81 -19.15
N LEU A 169 -13.11 -0.88 -20.48
CA LEU A 169 -13.22 -2.13 -21.22
C LEU A 169 -12.07 -3.09 -20.91
N LEU A 170 -10.84 -2.59 -20.82
CA LEU A 170 -9.67 -3.38 -20.48
C LEU A 170 -9.72 -3.84 -19.01
N TYR A 171 -9.69 -2.90 -18.07
CA TYR A 171 -9.50 -3.18 -16.65
C TYR A 171 -10.77 -3.64 -15.94
N GLY A 172 -11.92 -3.09 -16.32
CA GLY A 172 -13.22 -3.39 -15.70
C GLY A 172 -13.90 -4.64 -16.25
N VAL A 173 -13.56 -5.09 -17.46
CA VAL A 173 -14.24 -6.23 -18.12
C VAL A 173 -13.27 -7.28 -18.65
N PHE A 174 -12.32 -6.92 -19.53
CA PHE A 174 -11.45 -7.88 -20.22
C PHE A 174 -10.60 -8.72 -19.26
N LEU A 175 -9.95 -8.06 -18.28
CA LEU A 175 -9.09 -8.72 -17.28
C LEU A 175 -9.79 -9.79 -16.43
N ILE A 176 -11.13 -9.77 -16.36
CA ILE A 176 -11.89 -10.72 -15.56
C ILE A 176 -11.79 -12.13 -16.14
N PHE A 177 -11.82 -12.23 -17.47
CA PHE A 177 -11.91 -13.49 -18.19
C PHE A 177 -10.66 -13.82 -18.99
N ASP A 178 -9.80 -12.84 -19.30
CA ASP A 178 -8.56 -13.07 -20.04
C ASP A 178 -7.39 -12.22 -19.49
N LYS A 179 -6.16 -12.56 -19.88
CA LYS A 179 -4.96 -11.77 -19.55
C LYS A 179 -4.51 -10.95 -20.76
N PRO A 180 -4.12 -9.69 -20.58
CA PRO A 180 -3.67 -8.85 -21.68
C PRO A 180 -2.27 -9.30 -22.12
N LYS A 181 -1.93 -9.10 -23.39
CA LYS A 181 -0.53 -9.25 -23.82
C LYS A 181 0.26 -8.05 -23.32
N VAL A 182 1.35 -8.28 -22.60
CA VAL A 182 2.18 -7.20 -22.06
C VAL A 182 3.45 -7.07 -22.90
N THR A 183 3.77 -5.84 -23.29
CA THR A 183 5.01 -5.47 -23.99
C THR A 183 5.74 -4.41 -23.19
N VAL A 184 7.07 -4.54 -23.09
CA VAL A 184 7.95 -3.61 -22.35
C VAL A 184 8.93 -3.00 -23.36
N GLU A 185 9.14 -1.68 -23.31
CA GLU A 185 9.98 -0.95 -24.28
C GLU A 185 11.45 -1.39 -24.23
N ASN A 186 11.94 -1.78 -23.05
CA ASN A 186 13.24 -2.41 -22.93
C ASN A 186 13.07 -3.92 -23.16
N GLY A 187 13.40 -4.33 -24.38
CA GLY A 187 13.13 -5.65 -24.92
C GLY A 187 13.56 -6.82 -24.02
N LEU A 188 12.79 -7.90 -24.14
CA LEU A 188 13.06 -9.25 -23.62
C LEU A 188 13.03 -9.40 -22.09
N LEU A 189 11.84 -9.56 -21.55
CA LEU A 189 11.62 -10.64 -20.60
C LEU A 189 10.81 -11.75 -21.27
N ASP A 190 11.55 -12.67 -21.87
CA ASP A 190 11.04 -14.00 -22.15
C ASP A 190 10.59 -14.61 -20.81
N LEU A 191 9.27 -14.72 -20.62
CA LEU A 191 8.68 -15.40 -19.47
C LEU A 191 8.86 -16.92 -19.65
N ARG A 192 10.08 -17.45 -19.45
CA ARG A 192 10.47 -18.88 -19.30
C ARG A 192 12.00 -19.02 -19.01
N PRO A 193 12.59 -20.19 -18.75
CA PRO A 193 12.69 -20.95 -17.50
C PRO A 193 14.02 -20.84 -16.70
N ASN A 194 14.86 -19.81 -16.87
CA ASN A 194 16.24 -19.82 -16.29
C ASN A 194 16.62 -18.72 -15.29
N ARG A 195 15.66 -18.07 -14.62
CA ARG A 195 15.92 -17.02 -13.59
C ARG A 195 16.91 -17.44 -12.50
N LYS A 196 16.89 -18.72 -12.12
CA LYS A 196 17.84 -19.29 -11.17
C LYS A 196 19.29 -19.19 -11.66
N LYS A 197 19.53 -19.51 -12.94
CA LYS A 197 20.88 -19.45 -13.52
C LYS A 197 21.38 -18.01 -13.61
N GLU A 198 20.52 -17.09 -14.01
CA GLU A 198 20.84 -15.66 -14.06
C GLU A 198 21.18 -15.12 -12.66
N TYR A 199 20.38 -15.46 -11.65
CA TYR A 199 20.64 -15.03 -10.27
C TYR A 199 21.95 -15.60 -9.71
N ILE A 200 22.24 -16.88 -9.97
CA ILE A 200 23.52 -17.50 -9.63
C ILE A 200 24.67 -16.80 -10.37
N GLN A 201 24.49 -16.48 -11.65
CA GLN A 201 25.52 -15.79 -12.42
C GLN A 201 25.81 -14.40 -11.87
N LYS A 202 24.79 -13.64 -11.45
CA LYS A 202 25.00 -12.33 -10.79
C LYS A 202 25.81 -12.46 -9.50
N TRP A 203 25.59 -13.51 -8.71
CA TRP A 203 26.44 -13.80 -7.54
C TRP A 203 27.89 -14.02 -7.97
N VAL A 204 28.12 -14.87 -8.98
CA VAL A 204 29.46 -15.09 -9.53
C VAL A 204 30.07 -13.80 -10.06
N ASP A 205 29.31 -12.94 -10.72
CA ASP A 205 29.83 -11.72 -11.32
C ASP A 205 30.02 -10.58 -10.30
N GLY A 206 29.51 -10.74 -9.08
CA GLY A 206 29.54 -9.71 -8.05
C GLY A 206 28.58 -8.54 -8.32
N THR A 207 27.55 -8.76 -9.14
CA THR A 207 26.60 -7.73 -9.62
C THR A 207 25.22 -7.85 -9.00
N VAL A 208 25.09 -8.63 -7.92
CA VAL A 208 23.81 -8.83 -7.22
C VAL A 208 23.33 -7.52 -6.61
N GLU A 209 22.11 -7.14 -6.94
CA GLU A 209 21.43 -6.00 -6.35
C GLU A 209 20.38 -6.44 -5.32
N TYR A 210 19.93 -5.49 -4.52
CA TYR A 210 18.84 -5.65 -3.57
C TYR A 210 17.59 -6.30 -4.19
N MET A 211 17.22 -5.87 -5.40
CA MET A 211 16.04 -6.38 -6.10
C MET A 211 16.19 -7.85 -6.51
N ASP A 212 17.40 -8.30 -6.80
CA ASP A 212 17.67 -9.69 -7.15
C ASP A 212 17.45 -10.61 -5.93
N ILE A 213 17.89 -10.19 -4.75
CA ILE A 213 17.64 -10.88 -3.49
C ILE A 213 16.14 -10.92 -3.19
N PHE A 214 15.44 -9.78 -3.29
CA PHE A 214 14.00 -9.72 -3.03
C PHE A 214 13.20 -10.64 -3.98
N ARG A 215 13.59 -10.71 -5.25
CA ARG A 215 12.96 -11.57 -6.27
C ARG A 215 13.22 -13.06 -6.02
N ASN A 216 14.35 -13.43 -5.44
CA ASN A 216 14.77 -14.83 -5.20
C ASN A 216 14.66 -15.26 -3.72
N LYS A 217 13.95 -14.48 -2.91
CA LYS A 217 13.81 -14.57 -1.44
C LYS A 217 13.39 -15.91 -0.81
N ARG A 218 13.17 -16.97 -1.60
CA ARG A 218 12.60 -18.26 -1.14
C ARG A 218 13.58 -19.42 -1.18
N THR A 219 14.76 -19.23 -1.74
CA THR A 219 15.75 -20.30 -1.93
C THR A 219 17.15 -19.73 -1.81
N ASP A 220 17.91 -20.31 -0.88
CA ASP A 220 19.36 -20.23 -0.92
C ASP A 220 19.86 -21.00 -2.17
N HIS A 221 20.86 -20.45 -2.85
CA HIS A 221 21.48 -21.01 -4.05
C HIS A 221 22.97 -21.32 -3.87
N TRP A 222 23.47 -21.33 -2.62
CA TRP A 222 24.85 -21.68 -2.30
C TRP A 222 25.23 -23.09 -2.78
N ALA A 223 24.33 -24.08 -2.66
CA ALA A 223 24.59 -25.43 -3.16
C ALA A 223 24.92 -25.41 -4.67
N GLU A 224 24.22 -24.60 -5.44
CA GLU A 224 24.46 -24.44 -6.87
C GLU A 224 25.71 -23.63 -7.17
N ILE A 225 26.02 -22.59 -6.38
CA ILE A 225 27.27 -21.83 -6.48
C ILE A 225 28.48 -22.75 -6.20
N TYR A 226 28.43 -23.58 -5.15
CA TYR A 226 29.48 -24.56 -4.85
C TYR A 226 29.63 -25.61 -5.95
N ASN A 227 28.52 -26.02 -6.60
CA ASN A 227 28.56 -26.93 -7.75
C ASN A 227 29.27 -26.34 -8.99
N LEU A 228 29.46 -25.01 -9.05
CA LEU A 228 30.24 -24.36 -10.12
C LEU A 228 31.76 -24.55 -9.98
N LYS A 229 32.23 -25.13 -8.86
CA LYS A 229 33.66 -25.38 -8.58
C LYS A 229 34.53 -24.13 -8.76
N LEU A 230 34.04 -23.00 -8.27
CA LEU A 230 34.78 -21.73 -8.28
C LEU A 230 36.03 -21.83 -7.40
N GLY A 231 37.07 -21.06 -7.75
CA GLY A 231 38.28 -20.95 -6.92
C GLY A 231 37.98 -20.33 -5.55
N GLY A 232 38.79 -20.65 -4.54
CA GLY A 232 38.57 -20.20 -3.15
C GLY A 232 38.46 -18.68 -3.01
N GLU A 233 39.31 -17.93 -3.70
CA GLU A 233 39.25 -16.46 -3.75
C GLU A 233 37.90 -15.95 -4.26
N LYS A 234 37.35 -16.60 -5.29
CA LYS A 234 36.07 -16.20 -5.87
C LYS A 234 34.89 -16.49 -4.94
N ILE A 235 34.95 -17.57 -4.18
CA ILE A 235 33.96 -17.87 -3.14
C ILE A 235 34.04 -16.82 -2.04
N GLU A 236 35.25 -16.46 -1.60
CA GLU A 236 35.46 -15.44 -0.56
C GLU A 236 34.90 -14.06 -0.98
N ASP A 237 35.05 -13.68 -2.26
CA ASP A 237 34.46 -12.45 -2.79
C ASP A 237 32.93 -12.45 -2.73
N ILE A 238 32.30 -13.59 -3.05
CA ILE A 238 30.84 -13.76 -3.00
C ILE A 238 30.37 -13.66 -1.54
N GLU A 239 31.07 -14.29 -0.60
CA GLU A 239 30.78 -14.22 0.83
C GLU A 239 30.89 -12.80 1.37
N LYS A 240 31.96 -12.06 0.99
CA LYS A 240 32.13 -10.64 1.34
C LYS A 240 31.00 -9.78 0.79
N LEU A 241 30.59 -10.00 -0.45
CA LEU A 241 29.45 -9.29 -1.05
C LEU A 241 28.15 -9.60 -0.31
N GLN A 242 27.91 -10.86 0.07
CA GLN A 242 26.72 -11.25 0.83
C GLN A 242 26.67 -10.54 2.19
N ILE A 243 27.77 -10.52 2.93
CA ILE A 243 27.88 -9.83 4.23
C ILE A 243 27.63 -8.32 4.06
N LYS A 244 28.21 -7.72 3.03
CA LYS A 244 27.99 -6.29 2.72
C LYS A 244 26.50 -6.00 2.51
N LEU A 245 25.83 -6.75 1.64
CA LEU A 245 24.42 -6.55 1.33
C LEU A 245 23.52 -6.79 2.56
N PHE A 246 23.85 -7.77 3.40
CA PHE A 246 23.14 -8.01 4.66
C PHE A 246 23.26 -6.82 5.62
N ASN A 247 24.47 -6.30 5.81
CA ASN A 247 24.71 -5.15 6.70
C ASN A 247 24.05 -3.87 6.18
N GLU A 248 24.07 -3.63 4.88
CA GLU A 248 23.34 -2.52 4.25
C GLU A 248 21.84 -2.63 4.50
N PHE A 249 21.28 -3.84 4.42
CA PHE A 249 19.85 -4.03 4.63
C PHE A 249 19.43 -3.87 6.10
N ILE A 250 20.23 -4.38 7.03
CA ILE A 250 20.05 -4.10 8.46
C ILE A 250 20.11 -2.61 8.71
N LYS A 251 21.12 -1.91 8.19
CA LYS A 251 21.31 -0.48 8.38
C LYS A 251 20.09 0.30 7.92
N ASN A 252 19.62 0.09 6.69
CA ASN A 252 18.44 0.79 6.16
C ASN A 252 17.19 0.54 7.01
N THR A 253 17.04 -0.68 7.53
CA THR A 253 15.91 -1.03 8.41
C THR A 253 16.01 -0.33 9.78
N VAL A 254 17.23 -0.24 10.34
CA VAL A 254 17.49 0.45 11.61
C VAL A 254 17.34 1.96 11.47
N ASP A 255 17.86 2.57 10.41
CA ASP A 255 17.81 4.01 10.16
C ASP A 255 16.35 4.49 10.14
N SER A 256 15.45 3.75 9.49
CA SER A 256 14.00 4.03 9.49
C SER A 256 13.39 4.03 10.90
N GLU A 257 13.78 3.10 11.77
CA GLU A 257 13.28 3.03 13.16
C GLU A 257 13.89 4.12 14.05
N ILE A 258 15.11 4.58 13.74
CA ILE A 258 15.79 5.65 14.45
C ILE A 258 15.22 7.02 14.07
N GLU A 259 14.90 7.26 12.80
CA GLU A 259 14.23 8.49 12.33
C GLU A 259 12.94 8.74 13.12
N ASP A 260 12.12 7.71 13.33
CA ASP A 260 10.90 7.76 14.14
C ASP A 260 11.16 8.22 15.58
N ILE A 261 12.27 7.78 16.20
CA ILE A 261 12.68 8.19 17.55
C ILE A 261 13.16 9.65 17.55
N GLN A 262 13.80 10.11 16.48
CA GLN A 262 14.33 11.46 16.38
C GLN A 262 13.23 12.52 16.21
N GLU A 263 12.06 12.16 15.65
CA GLU A 263 10.87 13.05 15.58
C GLU A 263 10.21 13.32 16.95
N LEU A 264 10.59 12.59 18.02
CA LEU A 264 9.99 12.74 19.35
C LEU A 264 10.57 13.92 20.13
N GLU A 265 9.74 14.52 20.99
CA GLU A 265 10.18 15.50 21.99
C GLU A 265 11.30 14.93 22.88
N THR A 266 12.25 15.78 23.28
CA THR A 266 13.51 15.36 23.94
C THR A 266 13.30 14.50 25.19
N SER A 267 12.30 14.81 26.02
CA SER A 267 11.98 14.05 27.24
C SER A 267 11.47 12.64 26.94
N ASN A 268 10.65 12.49 25.90
CA ASN A 268 10.09 11.22 25.45
C ASN A 268 11.15 10.38 24.71
N LYS A 269 12.00 11.03 23.91
CA LYS A 269 13.12 10.41 23.21
C LYS A 269 14.08 9.71 24.19
N ASN A 270 14.50 10.41 25.24
CA ASN A 270 15.46 9.87 26.21
C ASN A 270 14.90 8.66 26.99
N GLU A 271 13.62 8.71 27.37
CA GLU A 271 12.97 7.57 28.01
C GLU A 271 12.85 6.38 27.06
N LEU A 272 12.42 6.60 25.83
CA LEU A 272 12.24 5.52 24.86
C LEU A 272 13.57 4.82 24.56
N ILE A 273 14.64 5.61 24.34
CA ILE A 273 16.00 5.08 24.16
C ILE A 273 16.42 4.23 25.36
N LYS A 274 16.21 4.73 26.59
CA LYS A 274 16.53 3.97 27.80
C LYS A 274 15.75 2.65 27.87
N ASN A 275 14.43 2.70 27.64
CA ASN A 275 13.56 1.54 27.72
C ASN A 275 13.89 0.48 26.67
N HIS A 276 14.13 0.91 25.41
CA HIS A 276 14.50 -0.01 24.32
C HIS A 276 15.88 -0.64 24.58
N LYS A 277 16.85 0.16 25.02
CA LYS A 277 18.18 -0.33 25.40
C LYS A 277 18.10 -1.40 26.48
N GLU A 278 17.44 -1.11 27.59
CA GLU A 278 17.28 -2.05 28.71
C GLU A 278 16.55 -3.32 28.28
N LEU A 279 15.50 -3.19 27.47
CA LEU A 279 14.73 -4.32 26.95
C LEU A 279 15.58 -5.26 26.09
N ILE A 280 16.35 -4.70 25.15
CA ILE A 280 17.19 -5.49 24.24
C ILE A 280 18.38 -6.10 24.99
N GLU A 281 19.02 -5.35 25.88
CA GLU A 281 20.11 -5.87 26.72
C GLU A 281 19.66 -7.02 27.63
N ASN A 282 18.47 -6.90 28.24
CA ASN A 282 17.92 -7.97 29.08
C ASN A 282 17.58 -9.21 28.24
N PHE A 283 17.04 -9.01 27.04
CA PHE A 283 16.79 -10.11 26.12
C PHE A 283 18.07 -10.85 25.74
N PHE A 284 19.12 -10.13 25.33
CA PHE A 284 20.42 -10.72 25.02
C PHE A 284 21.11 -11.37 26.23
N LYS A 285 20.76 -10.99 27.46
CA LYS A 285 21.15 -11.69 28.70
C LYS A 285 20.31 -12.94 29.00
N GLY A 286 19.33 -13.27 28.15
CA GLY A 286 18.50 -14.48 28.26
C GLY A 286 17.07 -14.26 28.76
N ASP A 287 16.61 -13.02 28.98
CA ASP A 287 15.21 -12.77 29.35
C ASP A 287 14.26 -13.06 28.18
N THR A 288 13.71 -14.27 28.19
CA THR A 288 12.71 -14.74 27.22
C THR A 288 11.30 -14.73 27.80
N SER A 289 11.03 -13.89 28.81
CA SER A 289 9.69 -13.78 29.38
C SER A 289 8.67 -13.35 28.31
N LYS A 290 7.42 -13.77 28.47
CA LYS A 290 6.33 -13.42 27.54
C LYS A 290 6.17 -11.91 27.38
N ILE A 291 6.44 -11.15 28.44
CA ILE A 291 6.35 -9.68 28.45
C ILE A 291 7.49 -9.09 27.62
N THR A 292 8.73 -9.52 27.84
CA THR A 292 9.91 -9.05 27.10
C THR A 292 9.79 -9.34 25.61
N ILE A 293 9.45 -10.58 25.24
CA ILE A 293 9.23 -10.96 23.83
C ILE A 293 8.12 -10.11 23.20
N LYS A 294 7.02 -9.89 23.91
CA LYS A 294 5.91 -9.06 23.41
C LYS A 294 6.32 -7.62 23.18
N ARG A 295 7.11 -7.03 24.08
CA ARG A 295 7.62 -5.66 23.93
C ARG A 295 8.60 -5.55 22.75
N LEU A 296 9.50 -6.53 22.59
CA LEU A 296 10.42 -6.56 21.45
C LEU A 296 9.70 -6.69 20.12
N LYS A 297 8.63 -7.49 20.06
CA LYS A 297 7.78 -7.62 18.86
C LYS A 297 7.10 -6.31 18.45
N ASN A 298 6.94 -5.36 19.37
CA ASN A 298 6.42 -4.03 19.05
C ASN A 298 7.48 -3.13 18.41
N ILE A 299 8.77 -3.42 18.64
CA ILE A 299 9.90 -2.74 17.98
C ILE A 299 10.11 -3.37 16.60
N PHE A 300 10.30 -4.69 16.56
CA PHE A 300 10.54 -5.41 15.32
C PHE A 300 9.87 -6.79 15.36
N GLY A 301 9.13 -7.14 14.32
CA GLY A 301 8.36 -8.38 14.28
C GLY A 301 9.22 -9.61 14.03
N PHE A 302 9.21 -10.60 14.95
CA PHE A 302 9.92 -11.87 14.76
C PHE A 302 9.19 -13.08 15.36
N SER A 303 9.65 -14.25 14.96
CA SER A 303 9.25 -15.53 15.53
C SER A 303 10.45 -16.25 16.15
N LYS A 304 10.21 -17.29 16.96
CA LYS A 304 11.26 -18.16 17.53
C LYS A 304 12.33 -17.41 18.35
N SER A 305 11.93 -16.76 19.45
CA SER A 305 12.83 -15.92 20.28
C SER A 305 14.09 -16.60 20.81
N LYS A 306 14.03 -17.92 21.08
CA LYS A 306 15.21 -18.69 21.49
C LYS A 306 16.24 -18.82 20.37
N GLU A 307 15.78 -18.98 19.13
CA GLU A 307 16.67 -19.06 17.96
C GLU A 307 17.33 -17.71 17.69
N VAL A 308 16.62 -16.59 17.89
CA VAL A 308 17.22 -15.25 17.82
C VAL A 308 18.39 -15.08 18.81
N LEU A 309 18.30 -15.65 20.01
CA LEU A 309 19.40 -15.60 20.99
C LEU A 309 20.58 -16.48 20.58
N LEU A 310 20.31 -17.67 20.03
CA LEU A 310 21.36 -18.53 19.48
C LEU A 310 22.09 -17.83 18.33
N GLU A 311 21.35 -17.17 17.44
CA GLU A 311 21.91 -16.42 16.33
C GLU A 311 22.69 -15.18 16.78
N TYR A 312 22.24 -14.50 17.83
CA TYR A 312 23.02 -13.44 18.48
C TYR A 312 24.38 -13.95 18.97
N ASP A 313 24.40 -15.10 19.67
CA ASP A 313 25.66 -15.72 20.12
C ASP A 313 26.55 -16.16 18.95
N ASN A 314 25.97 -16.63 17.84
CA ASN A 314 26.70 -16.99 16.63
C ASN A 314 27.34 -15.77 15.96
N LEU A 315 26.59 -14.67 15.84
CA LEU A 315 27.07 -13.40 15.31
C LEU A 315 28.21 -12.82 16.16
N LEU A 316 28.14 -12.91 17.49
CA LEU A 316 29.22 -12.47 18.38
C LEU A 316 30.51 -13.28 18.23
N ARG A 317 30.42 -14.55 17.83
CA ARG A 317 31.57 -15.45 17.68
C ARG A 317 32.22 -15.38 16.29
N ASP A 318 31.77 -14.45 15.44
CA ASP A 318 32.04 -14.41 14.00
C ASP A 318 31.79 -15.77 13.31
N LYS A 319 30.94 -16.61 13.91
CA LYS A 319 30.49 -17.87 13.32
C LYS A 319 29.26 -17.59 12.48
N LEU A 320 29.41 -16.69 11.51
CA LEU A 320 28.38 -16.48 10.51
C LEU A 320 28.26 -17.73 9.66
N ILE A 321 27.18 -18.47 9.85
CA ILE A 321 26.83 -19.59 8.98
C ILE A 321 26.12 -18.98 7.77
N LEU A 322 26.77 -19.06 6.61
CA LEU A 322 26.36 -18.47 5.32
C LEU A 322 24.97 -18.91 4.82
N SER A 323 24.39 -19.96 5.41
CA SER A 323 23.07 -20.50 5.06
C SER A 323 21.87 -19.76 5.69
N ASP A 324 22.08 -18.90 6.70
CA ASP A 324 20.96 -18.33 7.48
C ASP A 324 20.63 -16.85 7.14
N PHE A 325 21.28 -16.32 6.09
CA PHE A 325 21.00 -15.00 5.50
C PHE A 325 19.64 -14.91 4.77
N ILE A 326 18.85 -15.99 4.75
CA ILE A 326 17.55 -16.01 4.08
C ILE A 326 16.63 -15.00 4.75
N ILE A 327 16.40 -13.87 4.09
CA ILE A 327 15.58 -12.78 4.62
C ILE A 327 14.10 -13.24 4.82
N TYR A 328 13.67 -14.41 4.32
CA TYR A 328 12.27 -14.86 4.43
C TYR A 328 12.09 -16.40 4.53
N GLU A 329 11.43 -16.88 5.58
CA GLU A 329 10.94 -18.27 5.67
C GLU A 329 9.65 -18.45 4.81
N ARG A 330 9.52 -19.57 4.09
CA ARG A 330 8.36 -19.84 3.22
C ARG A 330 7.07 -19.92 4.05
N GLY A 331 6.17 -18.95 3.84
CA GLY A 331 4.80 -18.98 4.37
C GLY A 331 4.51 -18.10 5.59
N LYS A 332 5.46 -17.27 6.03
CA LYS A 332 5.23 -16.22 7.05
C LYS A 332 6.00 -14.94 6.72
N SER A 333 5.48 -13.79 7.13
CA SER A 333 6.08 -12.46 6.96
C SER A 333 7.26 -12.19 7.92
N THR A 334 8.04 -13.21 8.26
CA THR A 334 9.05 -13.12 9.32
C THR A 334 10.45 -13.22 8.73
N TYR A 335 11.26 -12.18 8.95
CA TYR A 335 12.71 -12.15 8.74
C TYR A 335 13.41 -13.36 9.36
N SER A 336 14.58 -13.78 8.84
CA SER A 336 15.37 -14.83 9.52
C SER A 336 15.73 -14.42 10.93
N THR A 337 15.94 -15.41 11.79
CA THR A 337 16.41 -15.22 13.16
C THR A 337 17.75 -14.50 13.20
N THR A 338 18.64 -14.77 12.24
CA THR A 338 19.94 -14.09 12.05
C THR A 338 19.75 -12.61 11.69
N PHE A 339 18.83 -12.31 10.76
CA PHE A 339 18.51 -10.91 10.44
C PHE A 339 17.93 -10.16 11.64
N VAL A 340 17.00 -10.78 12.37
CA VAL A 340 16.40 -10.20 13.58
C VAL A 340 17.45 -9.94 14.65
N ALA A 341 18.37 -10.89 14.87
CA ALA A 341 19.47 -10.72 15.82
C ALA A 341 20.38 -9.56 15.39
N GLY A 342 20.79 -9.52 14.12
CA GLY A 342 21.59 -8.43 13.56
C GLY A 342 20.91 -7.06 13.63
N PHE A 343 19.59 -7.01 13.37
CA PHE A 343 18.77 -5.81 13.56
C PHE A 343 18.86 -5.32 15.01
N PHE A 344 18.57 -6.16 16.00
CA PHE A 344 18.60 -5.73 17.40
C PHE A 344 20.00 -5.34 17.87
N MET A 345 21.06 -5.98 17.37
CA MET A 345 22.45 -5.58 17.63
C MET A 345 22.73 -4.17 17.11
N LYS A 346 22.48 -3.93 15.81
CA LYS A 346 22.75 -2.64 15.18
C LYS A 346 21.86 -1.53 15.76
N TYR A 347 20.58 -1.82 15.99
CA TYR A 347 19.65 -0.90 16.63
C TYR A 347 20.11 -0.52 18.04
N LEU A 348 20.55 -1.49 18.85
CA LEU A 348 21.10 -1.24 20.18
C LEU A 348 22.34 -0.34 20.13
N ASP A 349 23.21 -0.50 19.13
CA ASP A 349 24.40 0.34 18.97
C ASP A 349 24.03 1.78 18.58
N GLU A 350 23.08 1.97 17.66
CA GLU A 350 22.56 3.32 17.34
C GLU A 350 21.89 3.99 18.54
N LEU A 351 21.12 3.24 19.34
CA LEU A 351 20.56 3.75 20.60
C LEU A 351 21.64 4.19 21.59
N LYS A 352 22.76 3.45 21.69
CA LYS A 352 23.91 3.84 22.53
C LYS A 352 24.53 5.14 22.02
N ILE A 353 24.72 5.28 20.70
CA ILE A 353 25.25 6.51 20.09
C ILE A 353 24.36 7.69 20.45
N LEU A 354 23.05 7.59 20.23
CA LEU A 354 22.08 8.64 20.57
C LEU A 354 22.06 9.00 22.05
N SER A 355 22.27 8.02 22.94
CA SER A 355 22.35 8.25 24.39
C SER A 355 23.66 8.95 24.81
N SER A 356 24.75 8.75 24.06
CA SER A 356 26.06 9.34 24.33
C SER A 356 26.19 10.80 23.88
N THR A 357 25.33 11.25 22.96
CA THR A 357 25.33 12.63 22.42
C THR A 357 24.76 13.68 23.40
N LYS A 358 24.35 13.32 24.62
CA LYS A 358 23.92 14.26 25.67
C LYS A 358 24.41 13.85 27.07
N ARG A 359 25.61 14.28 27.46
CA ARG A 359 25.81 14.77 28.83
C ARG A 359 25.38 16.22 28.83
N ASP A 360 24.16 16.46 29.30
CA ASP A 360 23.84 17.48 30.30
C ASP A 360 22.33 17.56 30.48
N THR A 361 21.93 17.60 31.76
CA THR A 361 20.60 17.84 32.37
C THR A 361 19.91 16.64 33.03
N VAL A 362 20.40 16.39 34.26
CA VAL A 362 19.69 16.15 35.53
C VAL A 362 18.28 15.55 35.50
N SER A 363 18.18 14.42 36.21
CA SER A 363 17.01 13.73 36.76
C SER A 363 15.89 14.63 37.29
N LEU A 364 14.65 14.33 36.90
CA LEU A 364 13.47 14.42 37.76
C LEU A 364 12.58 13.19 37.55
N LEU A 365 12.58 12.30 38.53
CA LEU A 365 11.56 11.28 38.74
C LEU A 365 10.21 11.98 38.98
N GLN A 366 9.38 12.08 37.95
CA GLN A 366 7.95 12.28 38.10
C GLN A 366 7.22 11.01 37.67
N LYS A 367 6.31 10.52 38.50
CA LYS A 367 5.39 9.40 38.19
C LYS A 367 4.73 9.68 36.83
N LYS A 368 5.12 8.91 35.82
CA LYS A 368 4.69 9.15 34.44
C LYS A 368 3.25 8.72 34.19
N GLU A 369 2.51 9.63 33.59
CA GLU A 369 1.19 9.41 33.05
C GLU A 369 1.35 8.86 31.63
N ASN A 370 0.77 7.69 31.33
CA ASN A 370 0.78 7.14 29.98
C ASN A 370 -0.02 8.07 29.05
N THR A 371 0.62 8.70 28.07
CA THR A 371 -0.04 9.53 27.04
C THR A 371 -0.15 8.77 25.71
N PHE A 372 -1.04 9.19 24.81
CA PHE A 372 -1.30 8.49 23.55
C PHE A 372 -0.03 8.33 22.70
N LYS A 373 0.79 9.39 22.62
CA LYS A 373 2.07 9.39 21.91
C LYS A 373 3.12 8.47 22.55
N THR A 374 3.10 8.29 23.87
CA THR A 374 4.00 7.35 24.58
C THR A 374 3.56 5.89 24.45
N VAL A 375 2.27 5.64 24.23
CA VAL A 375 1.70 4.30 24.14
C VAL A 375 1.66 3.77 22.71
N ILE A 376 1.42 4.64 21.72
CA ILE A 376 1.48 4.29 20.30
C ILE A 376 2.60 5.12 19.68
N THR A 377 3.79 4.54 19.62
CA THR A 377 5.02 5.21 19.18
C THR A 377 5.09 5.43 17.67
N ASN A 378 4.49 4.54 16.87
CA ASN A 378 4.48 4.62 15.41
C ASN A 378 3.45 5.66 14.92
N LYS A 379 3.92 6.64 14.12
CA LYS A 379 3.12 7.75 13.59
C LYS A 379 2.02 7.27 12.65
N SER A 380 2.32 6.35 11.75
CA SER A 380 1.34 5.76 10.84
C SER A 380 0.25 5.01 11.61
N LYS A 381 0.59 4.32 12.71
CA LYS A 381 -0.39 3.70 13.63
C LYS A 381 -1.27 4.75 14.28
N ARG A 382 -0.69 5.85 14.77
CA ARG A 382 -1.47 6.96 15.33
C ARG A 382 -2.42 7.55 14.30
N GLU A 383 -1.94 7.79 13.09
CA GLU A 383 -2.75 8.33 11.98
C GLU A 383 -3.89 7.39 11.61
N TYR A 384 -3.59 6.11 11.51
CA TYR A 384 -4.58 5.08 11.27
C TYR A 384 -5.65 5.02 12.36
N ILE A 385 -5.26 5.17 13.62
CA ILE A 385 -6.19 5.25 14.75
C ILE A 385 -7.05 6.51 14.66
N TYR A 386 -6.48 7.66 14.30
CA TYR A 386 -7.26 8.88 14.05
C TYR A 386 -8.26 8.68 12.92
N ASN A 387 -7.86 8.08 11.80
CA ASN A 387 -8.75 7.83 10.66
C ASN A 387 -9.95 6.94 11.04
N ILE A 388 -9.72 5.92 11.87
CA ILE A 388 -10.82 5.08 12.37
C ILE A 388 -11.71 5.88 13.32
N LEU A 389 -11.13 6.63 14.26
CA LEU A 389 -11.91 7.46 15.17
C LEU A 389 -12.74 8.50 14.41
N GLU A 390 -12.21 9.08 13.34
CA GLU A 390 -12.93 10.04 12.49
C GLU A 390 -14.05 9.35 11.70
N HIS A 391 -13.78 8.19 11.11
CA HIS A 391 -14.78 7.39 10.39
C HIS A 391 -16.01 7.05 11.24
N PHE A 392 -15.78 6.64 12.50
CA PHE A 392 -16.86 6.34 13.44
C PHE A 392 -17.48 7.59 14.10
N GLY A 393 -17.11 8.79 13.66
CA GLY A 393 -17.61 10.05 14.19
C GLY A 393 -17.25 10.26 15.65
N ALA A 394 -16.14 9.69 16.11
CA ALA A 394 -15.61 9.94 17.44
C ALA A 394 -14.86 11.28 17.50
N ILE A 395 -14.18 11.67 16.41
CA ILE A 395 -13.47 12.94 16.27
C ILE A 395 -13.86 13.67 14.99
N ASN A 396 -13.54 14.97 14.92
CA ASN A 396 -13.59 15.76 13.70
C ASN A 396 -12.21 15.81 13.00
N SER A 397 -12.13 16.50 11.86
CA SER A 397 -10.88 16.68 11.11
C SER A 397 -9.81 17.52 11.84
N GLU A 398 -10.17 18.20 12.95
CA GLU A 398 -9.22 18.82 13.89
C GLU A 398 -8.74 17.87 15.00
N ARG A 399 -9.10 16.58 14.93
CA ARG A 399 -8.78 15.52 15.90
C ARG A 399 -9.33 15.74 17.31
N LYS A 400 -10.37 16.56 17.43
CA LYS A 400 -11.09 16.79 18.69
C LYS A 400 -12.34 15.93 18.73
N SER A 401 -12.67 15.43 19.92
CA SER A 401 -13.86 14.62 20.12
C SER A 401 -15.14 15.40 19.81
N VAL A 402 -16.03 14.77 19.05
CA VAL A 402 -17.41 15.25 18.82
C VAL A 402 -18.44 14.38 19.55
N LEU A 403 -17.99 13.43 20.38
CA LEU A 403 -18.86 12.53 21.12
C LEU A 403 -19.63 13.25 22.22
N THR A 404 -20.95 13.09 22.19
CA THR A 404 -21.85 13.45 23.30
C THR A 404 -21.79 12.40 24.41
N GLU A 405 -22.28 12.72 25.61
CA GLU A 405 -22.30 11.77 26.75
C GLU A 405 -22.95 10.42 26.40
N ARG A 406 -24.03 10.44 25.60
CA ARG A 406 -24.75 9.24 25.17
C ARG A 406 -24.02 8.40 24.11
N LYS A 407 -23.00 8.96 23.44
CA LYS A 407 -22.23 8.29 22.37
C LYS A 407 -20.79 7.94 22.77
N LYS A 408 -20.39 8.11 24.03
CA LYS A 408 -19.04 7.73 24.50
C LYS A 408 -18.73 6.23 24.32
N GLY A 409 -19.75 5.38 24.19
CA GLY A 409 -19.60 3.96 23.85
C GLY A 409 -18.96 3.70 22.48
N VAL A 410 -19.00 4.66 21.55
CA VAL A 410 -18.32 4.59 20.24
C VAL A 410 -16.81 4.44 20.44
N LEU A 411 -16.22 5.26 21.32
CA LEU A 411 -14.79 5.18 21.64
C LEU A 411 -14.43 3.79 22.15
N ARG A 412 -15.23 3.22 23.06
CA ARG A 412 -15.00 1.86 23.58
C ARG A 412 -15.01 0.84 22.44
N GLY A 413 -16.03 0.85 21.59
CA GLY A 413 -16.17 -0.10 20.48
C GLY A 413 -14.98 -0.04 19.50
N VAL A 414 -14.52 1.16 19.15
CA VAL A 414 -13.35 1.37 18.30
C VAL A 414 -12.07 0.85 18.97
N VAL A 415 -11.83 1.21 20.22
CA VAL A 415 -10.63 0.79 20.96
C VAL A 415 -10.58 -0.72 21.12
N GLU A 416 -11.72 -1.35 21.40
CA GLU A 416 -11.84 -2.81 21.52
C GLU A 416 -11.57 -3.51 20.18
N ALA A 417 -12.05 -2.95 19.06
CA ALA A 417 -11.74 -3.46 17.71
C ALA A 417 -10.25 -3.35 17.36
N LEU A 418 -9.62 -2.22 17.70
CA LEU A 418 -8.20 -1.97 17.49
C LEU A 418 -7.31 -2.89 18.33
N MET A 419 -7.74 -3.20 19.57
CA MET A 419 -7.06 -4.19 20.42
C MET A 419 -7.15 -5.60 19.85
N ASP A 420 -8.33 -6.02 19.39
CA ASP A 420 -8.56 -7.36 18.83
C ASP A 420 -7.72 -7.60 17.57
N ASN A 421 -7.40 -6.54 16.82
CA ASN A 421 -6.54 -6.59 15.63
C ASN A 421 -5.06 -6.31 15.91
N ASN A 422 -4.62 -6.29 17.18
CA ASN A 422 -3.24 -6.01 17.61
C ASN A 422 -2.67 -4.66 17.13
N ILE A 423 -3.55 -3.68 16.87
CA ILE A 423 -3.16 -2.33 16.44
C ILE A 423 -2.83 -1.49 17.68
N LEU A 424 -3.63 -1.64 18.74
CA LEU A 424 -3.34 -1.07 20.05
C LEU A 424 -2.55 -2.05 20.94
N PRO A 425 -1.62 -1.55 21.77
CA PRO A 425 -0.92 -2.38 22.74
C PRO A 425 -1.88 -2.87 23.81
N GLN A 426 -1.67 -4.07 24.34
CA GLN A 426 -2.54 -4.65 25.37
C GLN A 426 -2.26 -4.04 26.77
N LEU A 427 -2.63 -2.78 26.99
CA LEU A 427 -2.53 -2.04 28.27
C LEU A 427 -3.82 -2.08 29.11
N GLY A 428 -4.78 -2.91 28.71
CA GLY A 428 -6.12 -2.99 29.28
C GLY A 428 -7.07 -1.97 28.65
N LEU A 429 -8.26 -2.43 28.25
CA LEU A 429 -9.24 -1.64 27.48
C LEU A 429 -9.55 -0.28 28.14
N HIS A 430 -9.76 -0.26 29.45
CA HIS A 430 -10.09 0.97 30.18
C HIS A 430 -8.96 2.00 30.12
N ASN A 431 -7.71 1.58 30.30
CA ASN A 431 -6.57 2.48 30.25
C ASN A 431 -6.40 3.07 28.85
N LEU A 432 -6.55 2.24 27.81
CA LEU A 432 -6.48 2.72 26.43
C LEU A 432 -7.59 3.72 26.10
N CYS A 433 -8.81 3.48 26.60
CA CYS A 433 -9.90 4.43 26.46
C CYS A 433 -9.57 5.78 27.13
N ILE A 434 -8.99 5.77 28.34
CA ILE A 434 -8.56 7.00 29.03
C ILE A 434 -7.48 7.73 28.24
N ILE A 435 -6.48 7.00 27.76
CA ILE A 435 -5.34 7.56 27.05
C ILE A 435 -5.79 8.23 25.74
N ILE A 436 -6.63 7.55 24.97
CA ILE A 436 -7.17 8.07 23.71
C ILE A 436 -8.12 9.22 23.98
N ALA A 437 -8.99 9.12 25.00
CA ALA A 437 -9.90 10.19 25.37
C ALA A 437 -9.15 11.48 25.73
N LYS A 438 -8.05 11.38 26.49
CA LYS A 438 -7.20 12.54 26.80
C LYS A 438 -6.61 13.18 25.54
N GLU A 439 -6.12 12.37 24.60
CA GLU A 439 -5.56 12.88 23.33
C GLU A 439 -6.59 13.64 22.50
N ILE A 440 -7.84 13.16 22.45
CA ILE A 440 -8.91 13.76 21.64
C ILE A 440 -9.73 14.81 22.42
N ASN A 441 -9.26 15.24 23.60
CA ASN A 441 -9.97 16.16 24.50
C ASN A 441 -11.39 15.72 24.91
N LEU A 442 -11.59 14.41 25.12
CA LEU A 442 -12.83 13.85 25.65
C LEU A 442 -12.71 13.59 27.16
N GLU A 443 -13.63 14.16 27.94
CA GLU A 443 -13.70 13.90 29.38
C GLU A 443 -14.36 12.54 29.68
N LEU A 444 -13.63 11.62 30.33
CA LEU A 444 -14.16 10.35 30.83
C LEU A 444 -14.22 10.36 32.37
N LYS A 445 -15.43 10.43 32.92
CA LYS A 445 -15.69 10.44 34.38
C LYS A 445 -15.77 9.04 35.00
N SER A 446 -15.93 8.00 34.18
CA SER A 446 -16.09 6.61 34.61
C SER A 446 -15.63 5.63 33.53
N LYS A 447 -15.58 4.33 33.88
CA LYS A 447 -15.43 3.25 32.91
C LYS A 447 -16.58 3.31 31.92
N LEU A 448 -16.26 3.22 30.62
CA LEU A 448 -17.27 3.12 29.58
C LEU A 448 -17.88 1.73 29.63
N ASP A 449 -19.20 1.62 29.70
CA ASP A 449 -19.91 0.34 29.71
C ASP A 449 -20.06 -0.29 28.31
N TYR A 450 -20.27 -1.61 28.28
CA TYR A 450 -20.47 -2.39 27.05
C TYR A 450 -21.95 -2.51 26.70
N HIS A 451 -22.55 -1.40 26.29
CA HIS A 451 -23.95 -1.34 25.83
C HIS A 451 -24.07 -1.50 24.31
N ASP A 452 -25.29 -1.46 23.79
CA ASP A 452 -25.59 -1.75 22.38
C ASP A 452 -24.80 -0.89 21.38
N THR A 453 -24.56 0.39 21.70
CA THR A 453 -23.71 1.27 20.88
C THR A 453 -22.27 0.78 20.79
N ALA A 454 -21.67 0.34 21.90
CA ALA A 454 -20.30 -0.16 21.91
C ALA A 454 -20.20 -1.51 21.16
N LYS A 455 -21.22 -2.38 21.29
CA LYS A 455 -21.32 -3.66 20.57
C LYS A 455 -21.40 -3.48 19.06
N ASN A 456 -22.29 -2.60 18.60
CA ASN A 456 -22.50 -2.35 17.17
C ASN A 456 -21.24 -1.73 16.56
N VAL A 457 -20.68 -0.69 17.19
CA VAL A 457 -19.45 -0.05 16.73
C VAL A 457 -18.25 -1.01 16.78
N HIS A 458 -18.16 -1.89 17.78
CA HIS A 458 -17.09 -2.89 17.83
C HIS A 458 -17.13 -3.85 16.62
N LYS A 459 -18.34 -4.30 16.24
CA LYS A 459 -18.53 -5.15 15.07
C LYS A 459 -18.19 -4.42 13.77
N GLU A 460 -18.72 -3.22 13.61
CA GLU A 460 -18.48 -2.37 12.42
C GLU A 460 -17.00 -1.98 12.32
N ALA A 461 -16.35 -1.62 13.42
CA ALA A 461 -14.93 -1.26 13.43
C ALA A 461 -14.03 -2.46 13.12
N LYS A 462 -14.41 -3.68 13.52
CA LYS A 462 -13.72 -4.91 13.09
C LYS A 462 -13.82 -5.12 11.58
N GLU A 463 -15.01 -4.91 11.02
CA GLU A 463 -15.24 -5.01 9.58
C GLU A 463 -14.44 -3.92 8.84
N TYR A 464 -14.47 -2.68 9.33
CA TYR A 464 -13.69 -1.57 8.78
C TYR A 464 -12.18 -1.84 8.79
N ILE A 465 -11.63 -2.31 9.92
CA ILE A 465 -10.20 -2.65 10.04
C ILE A 465 -9.84 -3.79 9.07
N LYS A 466 -10.73 -4.75 8.86
CA LYS A 466 -10.52 -5.85 7.91
C LYS A 466 -10.53 -5.36 6.46
N GLU A 467 -11.36 -4.37 6.15
CA GLU A 467 -11.44 -3.75 4.82
C GLU A 467 -10.29 -2.76 4.56
N ASN A 468 -9.78 -2.15 5.63
CA ASN A 468 -8.72 -1.15 5.61
C ASN A 468 -7.58 -1.57 6.55
N PRO A 469 -6.83 -2.66 6.30
CA PRO A 469 -5.83 -3.16 7.24
C PRO A 469 -4.68 -2.16 7.41
N PHE A 470 -4.20 -2.04 8.65
CA PHE A 470 -2.96 -1.31 8.96
C PHE A 470 -1.77 -2.06 8.34
N ASN A 471 -1.09 -1.45 7.35
CA ASN A 471 0.06 -2.04 6.65
C ASN A 471 1.38 -1.61 7.28
#